data_AF-Q2NUK4-F1
#
_entry.id   AF-Q2NUK4-F1
#
_cell.length_a   1.000
_cell.length_b   1.000
_cell.length_c   1.000
_cell.angle_alpha   90.00
_cell.angle_beta   90.00
_cell.angle_gamma   90.00
#
_symmetry.space_group_name_H-M   'P 1'
#
loop_
_entity.id
_entity.type
_entity.pdbx_description
1 polymer ?
#
loop_
_entity_poly.entity_id
_entity_poly.type
_entity_poly.pdbx_seq_one_letter_code
_entity_poly.pdbx_strand_id
1 'polypeptide(L)'
;MQPFNPVDHPHRRYNPLTGQWILVSPHRAKRPWQGHQETPSVQMLPAHDPDCFLCPGNTRITGDRNPDYRTARVYQRFRRADARYAGRTAQRRPPLSQSERPRHQPGDLLFAGPQ
;
A
#
# COMPACT_ATOMS: atom_id res chain seq x y z
N MET A 1 -9.74 -22.78 46.60
CA MET A 1 -9.82 -22.02 45.34
C MET A 1 -9.28 -20.63 45.58
N GLN A 2 -8.37 -20.14 44.74
CA GLN A 2 -7.92 -18.74 44.86
C GLN A 2 -9.00 -17.78 44.37
N PRO A 3 -9.13 -16.58 44.97
CA PRO A 3 -10.09 -15.58 44.50
C PRO A 3 -9.74 -15.13 43.08
N PHE A 4 -10.76 -14.77 42.31
CA PHE A 4 -10.55 -14.24 40.97
C PHE A 4 -9.79 -12.91 41.02
N ASN A 5 -8.65 -12.82 40.33
CA ASN A 5 -7.93 -11.58 40.10
C ASN A 5 -7.87 -11.28 38.59
N PRO A 6 -8.50 -10.21 38.08
CA PRO A 6 -8.47 -9.88 36.64
C PRO A 6 -7.07 -9.53 36.12
N VAL A 7 -6.11 -9.21 36.99
CA VAL A 7 -4.72 -8.92 36.60
C VAL A 7 -3.97 -10.20 36.20
N ASP A 8 -4.31 -11.33 36.81
CA ASP A 8 -3.58 -12.60 36.62
C ASP A 8 -4.41 -13.64 35.88
N HIS A 9 -5.72 -13.69 36.14
CA HIS A 9 -6.60 -14.71 35.60
C HIS A 9 -7.17 -14.34 34.23
N PRO A 10 -7.18 -15.28 33.25
CA PRO A 10 -7.84 -15.09 31.98
C PRO A 10 -9.33 -14.79 32.15
N HIS A 11 -9.84 -13.84 31.37
CA HIS A 11 -11.24 -13.42 31.42
C HIS A 11 -11.70 -12.85 30.08
N ARG A 12 -13.00 -12.56 29.95
CA ARG A 12 -13.56 -11.89 28.77
C ARG A 12 -14.14 -10.54 29.16
N ARG A 13 -13.98 -9.54 28.28
CA ARG A 13 -14.60 -8.21 28.41
C ARG A 13 -15.53 -7.97 27.23
N TYR A 14 -16.72 -7.47 27.49
CA TYR A 14 -17.68 -7.15 26.45
C TYR A 14 -17.42 -5.75 25.89
N ASN A 15 -17.40 -5.64 24.56
CA ASN A 15 -17.37 -4.37 23.86
C ASN A 15 -18.79 -4.01 23.40
N PRO A 16 -19.45 -3.01 24.02
CA PRO A 16 -20.81 -2.63 23.67
C PRO A 16 -20.95 -1.96 22.30
N LEU A 17 -19.87 -1.40 21.74
CA LEU A 17 -19.90 -0.75 20.42
C LEU A 17 -19.99 -1.76 19.28
N THR A 18 -19.38 -2.95 19.46
CA THR A 18 -19.36 -3.99 18.43
C THR A 18 -20.23 -5.19 18.78
N GLY A 19 -20.73 -5.28 20.01
CA GLY A 19 -21.50 -6.43 20.51
C GLY A 19 -20.65 -7.69 20.70
N GLN A 20 -19.34 -7.55 20.80
CA GLN A 20 -18.40 -8.67 20.81
C GLN A 20 -17.68 -8.81 22.15
N TRP A 21 -17.20 -10.01 22.41
CA TRP A 21 -16.39 -10.31 23.58
C TRP A 21 -14.91 -10.42 23.21
N ILE A 22 -14.07 -9.80 24.02
CA ILE A 22 -12.61 -9.83 23.89
C ILE A 22 -12.04 -10.77 24.95
N LEU A 23 -11.23 -11.74 24.54
CA LEU A 23 -10.47 -12.59 25.45
C LEU A 23 -9.23 -11.84 25.95
N VAL A 24 -9.07 -11.79 27.27
CA VAL A 24 -7.92 -11.21 27.95
C VAL A 24 -7.12 -12.34 28.58
N SER A 25 -5.86 -12.49 28.17
CA SER A 25 -4.92 -13.46 28.74
C SER A 25 -3.67 -12.71 29.24
N PRO A 26 -3.64 -12.29 30.52
CA PRO A 26 -2.67 -11.30 31.01
C PRO A 26 -1.19 -11.67 30.81
N HIS A 27 -0.88 -12.97 30.76
CA HIS A 27 0.49 -13.47 30.65
C HIS A 27 0.90 -13.90 29.25
N ARG A 28 0.05 -13.71 28.22
CA ARG A 28 0.32 -14.18 26.85
C ARG A 28 1.66 -13.66 26.30
N ALA A 29 2.00 -12.40 26.60
CA ALA A 29 3.22 -11.76 26.14
C ALA A 29 4.50 -12.26 26.82
N LYS A 30 4.41 -13.03 27.91
CA LYS A 30 5.59 -13.64 28.58
C LYS A 30 6.17 -14.81 27.77
N ARG A 31 5.43 -15.33 26.78
CA ARG A 31 5.96 -16.36 25.89
C ARG A 31 7.11 -15.76 25.07
N PRO A 32 8.28 -16.42 25.00
CA PRO A 32 9.38 -15.93 24.18
C PRO A 32 8.94 -15.77 22.73
N TRP A 33 9.13 -14.56 22.21
CA TRP A 33 8.86 -14.22 20.82
C TRP A 33 10.04 -14.64 19.95
N GLN A 34 9.77 -15.46 18.93
CA GLN A 34 10.76 -15.91 17.92
C GLN A 34 10.29 -15.57 16.49
N GLY A 35 9.28 -14.70 16.38
CA GLY A 35 8.73 -14.30 15.09
C GLY A 35 9.38 -13.04 14.54
N HIS A 36 8.68 -12.40 13.60
CA HIS A 36 9.12 -11.18 12.94
C HIS A 36 9.34 -10.02 13.92
N GLN A 37 10.40 -9.23 13.70
CA GLN A 37 10.61 -7.97 14.39
C GLN A 37 10.53 -6.84 13.38
N GLU A 38 9.57 -5.93 13.60
CA GLU A 38 9.40 -4.75 12.76
C GLU A 38 10.60 -3.81 12.91
N THR A 39 11.10 -3.28 11.79
CA THR A 39 12.15 -2.26 11.82
C THR A 39 11.51 -0.89 11.99
N PRO A 40 11.87 -0.11 13.04
CA PRO A 40 11.33 1.22 13.20
C PRO A 40 11.76 2.12 12.03
N SER A 41 10.84 2.91 11.50
CA SER A 41 11.16 3.91 10.47
C SER A 41 11.81 5.14 11.15
N VAL A 42 13.11 5.35 10.93
CA VAL A 42 13.87 6.51 11.44
C VAL A 42 14.10 7.56 10.34
N GLN A 43 13.30 7.53 9.28
CA GLN A 43 13.54 8.37 8.11
C GLN A 43 13.19 9.83 8.40
N MET A 44 14.20 10.72 8.36
CA MET A 44 13.96 12.15 8.27
C MET A 44 13.47 12.47 6.87
N LEU A 45 12.18 12.76 6.76
CA LEU A 45 11.55 13.15 5.51
C LEU A 45 11.75 14.65 5.29
N PRO A 46 11.97 15.10 4.03
CA PRO A 46 12.05 16.52 3.73
C PRO A 46 10.68 17.19 3.96
N ALA A 47 10.69 18.49 4.23
CA ALA A 47 9.45 19.27 4.39
C ALA A 47 8.63 19.33 3.09
N HIS A 48 9.30 19.22 1.94
CA HIS A 48 8.68 19.13 0.62
C HIS A 48 9.50 18.17 -0.24
N ASP A 49 8.79 17.28 -0.93
CA ASP A 49 9.36 16.37 -1.91
C ASP A 49 8.72 16.72 -3.27
N PRO A 50 9.51 17.00 -4.33
CA PRO A 50 8.98 17.35 -5.65
C PRO A 50 8.15 16.23 -6.30
N ASP A 51 8.37 14.97 -5.92
CA ASP A 51 7.68 13.80 -6.48
C ASP A 51 6.45 13.39 -5.63
N CYS A 52 6.22 14.06 -4.50
CA CYS A 52 5.09 13.81 -3.62
C CYS A 52 3.78 14.34 -4.20
N PHE A 53 2.85 13.45 -4.54
CA PHE A 53 1.53 13.80 -5.09
C PHE A 53 0.63 14.59 -4.15
N LEU A 54 0.89 14.55 -2.84
CA LEU A 54 0.07 15.28 -1.88
C LEU A 54 0.62 16.68 -1.59
N CYS A 55 1.88 16.95 -1.89
CA CYS A 55 2.58 18.15 -1.46
C CYS A 55 2.08 19.41 -2.20
N PRO A 56 2.11 20.61 -1.58
CA PRO A 56 1.70 21.86 -2.21
C PRO A 56 2.46 22.13 -3.50
N GLY A 57 1.78 22.70 -4.51
CA GLY A 57 2.39 23.07 -5.78
C GLY A 57 2.71 21.92 -6.74
N ASN A 58 2.69 20.66 -6.27
CA ASN A 58 3.00 19.47 -7.09
C ASN A 58 1.78 18.98 -7.89
N THR A 59 2.06 18.21 -8.93
CA THR A 59 1.03 17.58 -9.78
C THR A 59 0.63 16.23 -9.18
N ARG A 60 -0.67 15.99 -9.01
CA ARG A 60 -1.20 14.70 -8.53
C ARG A 60 -1.07 13.62 -9.61
N ILE A 61 -1.18 12.36 -9.20
CA ILE A 61 -1.25 11.20 -10.11
C ILE A 61 -2.34 11.34 -11.19
N THR A 62 -3.36 12.14 -10.91
CA THR A 62 -4.47 12.39 -11.81
C THR A 62 -4.16 13.45 -12.88
N GLY A 63 -3.08 14.22 -12.71
CA GLY A 63 -2.66 15.31 -13.60
C GLY A 63 -3.07 16.71 -13.11
N ASP A 64 -3.88 16.80 -12.05
CA ASP A 64 -4.27 18.09 -11.48
C ASP A 64 -3.17 18.63 -10.55
N ARG A 65 -2.91 19.95 -10.59
CA ARG A 65 -1.93 20.61 -9.72
C ARG A 65 -2.52 20.96 -8.35
N ASN A 66 -1.78 20.65 -7.28
CA ASN A 66 -2.12 21.07 -5.93
C ASN A 66 -1.94 22.58 -5.79
N PRO A 67 -2.90 23.31 -5.21
CA PRO A 67 -2.68 24.71 -4.83
C PRO A 67 -1.57 24.81 -3.78
N ASP A 68 -0.97 26.00 -3.66
CA ASP A 68 -0.01 26.27 -2.59
C ASP A 68 -0.75 26.50 -1.26
N TYR A 69 -1.07 25.40 -0.59
CA TYR A 69 -1.78 25.42 0.68
C TYR A 69 -0.80 25.40 1.85
N ARG A 70 -1.14 26.11 2.94
CA ARG A 70 -0.32 26.17 4.16
C ARG A 70 -0.87 25.33 5.32
N THR A 71 -2.07 24.78 5.17
CA THR A 71 -2.79 24.02 6.20
C THR A 71 -3.43 22.76 5.60
N ALA A 72 -4.30 22.06 6.31
CA ALA A 72 -4.94 20.87 5.78
C ALA A 72 -5.75 21.15 4.49
N ARG A 73 -5.64 20.25 3.51
CA ARG A 73 -6.37 20.33 2.25
C ARG A 73 -7.17 19.04 2.01
N VAL A 74 -8.45 19.21 1.65
CA VAL A 74 -9.35 18.11 1.31
C VAL A 74 -9.34 17.89 -0.20
N TYR A 75 -9.30 16.62 -0.61
CA TYR A 75 -9.35 16.22 -2.00
C TYR A 75 -10.41 15.14 -2.20
N GLN A 76 -11.06 15.14 -3.36
CA GLN A 76 -11.80 13.99 -3.82
C GLN A 76 -10.83 12.82 -4.03
N ARG A 77 -11.09 11.68 -3.40
CA ARG A 77 -10.26 10.48 -3.58
C ARG A 77 -10.35 10.00 -5.02
N PHE A 78 -9.21 9.73 -5.64
CA PHE A 78 -9.19 9.09 -6.95
C PHE A 78 -9.70 7.64 -6.82
N ARG A 79 -10.83 7.34 -7.46
CA ARG A 79 -11.34 5.97 -7.62
C ARG A 79 -11.40 5.64 -9.10
N ARG A 80 -10.82 4.50 -9.49
CA ARG A 80 -10.83 4.03 -10.89
C ARG A 80 -12.24 3.74 -11.43
N ALA A 81 -13.21 3.48 -10.55
CA ALA A 81 -14.60 3.22 -10.91
C ALA A 81 -15.47 4.50 -10.96
N ASP A 82 -14.94 5.67 -10.58
CA ASP A 82 -15.71 6.91 -10.63
C ASP A 82 -15.66 7.49 -12.06
N ALA A 83 -16.78 7.38 -12.78
CA ALA A 83 -16.95 7.79 -14.17
C ALA A 83 -16.59 9.26 -14.48
N ARG A 84 -16.41 10.11 -13.45
CA ARG A 84 -16.03 11.52 -13.61
C ARG A 84 -14.59 11.72 -14.09
N TYR A 85 -13.71 10.71 -13.98
CA TYR A 85 -12.33 10.79 -14.48
C TYR A 85 -12.12 10.18 -15.88
N ALA A 86 -13.15 9.55 -16.46
CA ALA A 86 -13.06 8.93 -17.79
C ALA A 86 -12.89 9.94 -18.94
N GLY A 87 -13.10 11.24 -18.70
CA GLY A 87 -13.17 12.27 -19.74
C GLY A 87 -11.92 13.14 -19.97
N ARG A 88 -10.82 13.01 -19.19
CA ARG A 88 -9.65 13.92 -19.32
C ARG A 88 -8.37 13.32 -19.86
N THR A 89 -8.25 11.99 -19.96
CA THR A 89 -7.01 11.35 -20.44
C THR A 89 -6.93 11.18 -21.97
N ALA A 90 -7.89 11.71 -22.73
CA ALA A 90 -7.93 11.54 -24.19
C ALA A 90 -6.96 12.44 -24.97
N GLN A 91 -6.32 13.45 -24.35
CA GLN A 91 -5.50 14.42 -25.08
C GLN A 91 -4.09 14.53 -24.48
N ARG A 92 -3.21 13.62 -24.88
CA ARG A 92 -1.74 13.74 -25.01
C ARG A 92 -1.08 12.37 -24.81
N ARG A 93 -1.28 11.46 -25.75
CA ARG A 93 -0.25 10.46 -26.06
C ARG A 93 0.44 10.90 -27.36
N PRO A 94 1.76 11.16 -27.35
CA PRO A 94 2.49 11.22 -28.62
C PRO A 94 2.40 9.83 -29.29
N PRO A 95 2.38 9.77 -30.63
CA PRO A 95 2.25 8.49 -31.32
C PRO A 95 3.44 7.60 -30.98
N LEU A 96 3.15 6.43 -30.41
CA LEU A 96 4.13 5.35 -30.28
C LEU A 96 4.55 4.97 -31.71
N SER A 97 5.76 5.35 -32.10
CA SER A 97 6.42 4.76 -33.26
C SER A 97 6.48 3.26 -33.04
N GLN A 98 5.83 2.50 -33.91
CA GLN A 98 5.89 1.04 -33.90
C GLN A 98 7.32 0.64 -34.31
N SER A 99 8.22 0.43 -33.35
CA SER A 99 9.41 -0.35 -33.61
C SER A 99 9.02 -1.83 -33.60
N GLU A 100 9.26 -2.45 -34.75
CA GLU A 100 8.85 -3.81 -35.09
C GLU A 100 9.43 -4.84 -34.12
N ARG A 101 8.60 -5.83 -33.74
CA ARG A 101 9.09 -7.01 -33.01
C ARG A 101 9.90 -7.88 -33.96
N PRO A 102 11.08 -8.38 -33.57
CA PRO A 102 11.79 -9.35 -34.39
C PRO A 102 10.97 -10.65 -34.45
N ARG A 103 10.69 -11.12 -35.68
CA ARG A 103 10.08 -12.42 -35.92
C ARG A 103 11.07 -13.51 -35.53
N HIS A 104 10.76 -14.30 -34.49
CA HIS A 104 11.38 -15.61 -34.30
C HIS A 104 10.87 -16.55 -35.40
N GLN A 105 11.78 -17.06 -36.24
CA GLN A 105 11.52 -18.21 -37.10
C GLN A 105 11.80 -19.50 -36.31
N PRO A 106 10.95 -20.53 -36.39
CA PRO A 106 11.23 -21.85 -35.85
C PRO A 106 11.84 -22.73 -36.95
N GLY A 107 13.04 -23.25 -36.72
CA GLY A 107 13.63 -24.26 -37.61
C GLY A 107 15.14 -24.20 -37.61
N ASP A 108 15.77 -25.06 -36.81
CA ASP A 108 16.90 -25.88 -37.26
C ASP A 108 17.24 -26.86 -36.13
N LEU A 109 16.47 -27.95 -36.10
CA LEU A 109 16.84 -29.21 -35.49
C LEU A 109 17.77 -29.91 -36.49
N LEU A 110 19.08 -29.89 -36.27
CA LEU A 110 19.98 -30.86 -36.87
C LEU A 110 20.87 -31.49 -35.79
N PHE A 111 20.67 -32.79 -35.67
CA PHE A 111 21.39 -33.78 -34.89
C PHE A 111 22.88 -33.82 -35.22
N ALA A 112 23.73 -33.97 -34.19
CA ALA A 112 24.87 -34.90 -34.19
C ALA A 112 25.56 -34.93 -32.82
N GLY A 113 25.46 -36.06 -32.11
CA GLY A 113 26.60 -36.64 -31.42
C GLY A 113 26.97 -37.95 -32.15
N PRO A 114 27.94 -38.77 -31.68
CA PRO A 114 28.93 -38.55 -30.63
C PRO A 114 30.38 -38.90 -31.07
N GLN A 115 31.37 -38.53 -30.26
CA GLN A 115 32.55 -39.35 -29.92
C GLN A 115 32.87 -39.12 -28.43
#